data_AF-A0A939YU65-F1
#
_entry.id   AF-A0A939YU65-F1
#
_cell.length_a   1.000
_cell.length_b   1.000
_cell.length_c   1.000
_cell.angle_alpha   90.00
_cell.angle_beta   90.00
_cell.angle_gamma   90.00
#
_symmetry.space_group_name_H-M   'P 1'
#
loop_
_entity.id
_entity.type
_entity.pdbx_description
1 polymer ?
#
loop_
_entity_poly.entity_id
_entity_poly.type
_entity_poly.pdbx_seq_one_letter_code
_entity_poly.pdbx_strand_id
1 'polypeptide(L)'
;MKKLISLTALLLLAAFIASGCSAKNENSQESVKDSSAVSAENDGDKAVSAYKKPADAVKLDLTKDDPSNDDMRFVYDDDGRVTQCYYKISGEQVYVSYTYKDGSAQIYAFLGEILVADETIDLPAFDAEKGFSEIDGYYFKGFGEK
;
A
#
# COMPACT_ATOMS: atom_id res chain seq x y z
N MET A 1 -47.33 2.80 -18.11
CA MET A 1 -47.74 3.73 -17.03
C MET A 1 -46.58 4.65 -16.73
N LYS A 2 -46.85 5.97 -16.77
CA LYS A 2 -45.89 7.07 -16.62
C LYS A 2 -45.31 7.13 -15.20
N LYS A 3 -44.00 7.31 -15.06
CA LYS A 3 -43.41 8.16 -14.00
C LYS A 3 -42.15 8.85 -14.52
N LEU A 4 -42.32 10.13 -14.88
CA LEU A 4 -41.28 11.14 -14.99
C LEU A 4 -40.94 11.63 -13.58
N ILE A 5 -39.67 11.70 -13.21
CA ILE A 5 -39.15 12.46 -12.06
C ILE A 5 -37.84 13.08 -12.55
N SER A 6 -37.93 14.27 -13.15
CA SER A 6 -37.70 15.59 -12.56
C SER A 6 -36.23 15.94 -12.43
N LEU A 7 -35.74 16.64 -13.46
CA LEU A 7 -34.53 17.45 -13.49
C LEU A 7 -34.65 18.55 -12.42
N THR A 8 -33.64 18.71 -11.57
CA THR A 8 -33.42 19.98 -10.85
C THR A 8 -31.95 20.34 -10.98
N ALA A 9 -31.69 21.35 -11.82
CA ALA A 9 -30.43 22.07 -11.89
C ALA A 9 -30.50 23.30 -10.98
N LEU A 10 -29.43 23.56 -10.22
CA LEU A 10 -29.13 24.87 -9.60
C LEU A 10 -27.62 24.87 -9.27
N LEU A 11 -26.76 25.29 -10.19
CA LEU A 11 -26.14 26.61 -10.38
C LEU A 11 -25.42 27.25 -9.17
N LEU A 12 -24.11 27.46 -9.38
CA LEU A 12 -23.22 28.58 -8.98
C LEU A 12 -22.74 28.68 -7.52
N LEU A 13 -21.41 28.80 -7.32
CA LEU A 13 -20.68 30.09 -7.16
C LEU A 13 -19.18 29.76 -6.87
N ALA A 14 -18.27 30.01 -7.81
CA ALA A 14 -17.34 31.15 -7.92
C ALA A 14 -15.94 30.92 -7.32
N ALA A 15 -14.96 31.35 -8.12
CA ALA A 15 -13.52 31.26 -7.96
C ALA A 15 -12.93 32.28 -6.97
N PHE A 16 -11.60 32.17 -6.78
CA PHE A 16 -10.56 33.11 -6.28
C PHE A 16 -9.70 32.40 -5.21
N ILE A 17 -8.36 32.43 -5.20
CA ILE A 17 -7.39 33.49 -5.54
C ILE A 17 -6.04 32.86 -6.00
N ALA A 18 -5.38 33.52 -6.95
CA ALA A 18 -3.97 33.32 -7.33
C ALA A 18 -3.03 34.21 -6.49
N SER A 19 -1.83 33.73 -6.14
CA SER A 19 -0.53 34.47 -6.03
C SER A 19 0.49 33.61 -5.24
N GLY A 20 1.77 33.52 -5.58
CA GLY A 20 2.50 34.34 -6.52
C GLY A 20 3.88 33.79 -6.92
N CYS A 21 4.39 34.40 -7.98
CA CYS A 21 5.78 34.36 -8.40
C CYS A 21 6.63 35.33 -7.58
N SER A 22 7.86 34.93 -7.27
CA SER A 22 9.06 35.76 -7.05
C SER A 22 10.21 34.77 -6.84
N ALA A 23 11.45 34.96 -7.25
CA ALA A 23 12.11 35.79 -8.24
C ALA A 23 13.51 35.16 -8.39
N LYS A 24 14.12 35.37 -9.56
CA LYS A 24 15.47 34.97 -9.96
C LYS A 24 16.53 35.76 -9.15
N ASN A 25 17.63 35.13 -8.69
CA ASN A 25 18.97 35.75 -8.80
C ASN A 25 20.16 34.77 -8.60
N GLU A 26 21.26 35.10 -9.28
CA GLU A 26 22.49 34.34 -9.49
C GLU A 26 23.56 34.53 -8.39
N ASN A 27 24.36 33.48 -8.21
CA ASN A 27 25.83 33.41 -8.04
C ASN A 27 26.52 34.21 -6.91
N SER A 28 27.27 33.50 -6.04
CA SER A 28 28.60 33.91 -5.50
C SER A 28 29.28 32.77 -4.70
N GLN A 29 30.32 32.19 -5.31
CA GLN A 29 31.61 31.73 -4.77
C GLN A 29 31.78 31.16 -3.33
N GLU A 30 32.19 29.88 -3.31
CA GLU A 30 33.50 29.37 -2.82
C GLU A 30 34.00 29.75 -1.41
N SER A 31 34.12 28.77 -0.50
CA SER A 31 35.43 28.24 -0.05
C SER A 31 35.34 27.19 1.08
N VAL A 32 35.87 25.99 0.78
CA VAL A 32 36.92 25.26 1.53
C VAL A 32 36.61 24.52 2.86
N LYS A 33 36.92 23.22 2.79
CA LYS A 33 37.42 22.26 3.80
C LYS A 33 36.46 21.57 4.78
N ASP A 34 36.36 20.26 4.53
CA ASP A 34 36.74 19.19 5.47
C ASP A 34 35.90 19.08 6.75
N SER A 35 34.98 18.11 6.76
CA SER A 35 35.15 16.92 7.59
C SER A 35 33.87 16.10 7.65
N SER A 36 34.09 14.79 7.77
CA SER A 36 33.11 13.74 8.04
C SER A 36 32.19 13.41 6.88
N ALA A 37 32.61 12.38 6.14
CA ALA A 37 31.68 11.44 5.54
C ALA A 37 30.76 10.89 6.64
N VAL A 38 29.70 11.62 6.95
CA VAL A 38 28.49 11.02 7.52
C VAL A 38 27.89 10.27 6.34
N SER A 39 28.05 8.95 6.35
CA SER A 39 27.25 8.07 5.51
C SER A 39 25.79 8.39 5.85
N ALA A 40 25.17 9.26 5.07
CA ALA A 40 23.73 9.37 5.04
C ALA A 40 23.26 8.04 4.47
N GLU A 41 23.09 7.06 5.35
CA GLU A 41 22.30 5.87 5.04
C GLU A 41 20.96 6.41 4.56
N ASN A 42 20.76 6.30 3.25
CA ASN A 42 19.61 6.82 2.55
C ASN A 42 18.38 6.23 3.23
N ASP A 43 17.35 7.04 3.52
CA ASP A 43 16.17 6.56 4.25
C ASP A 43 15.53 5.33 3.55
N GLY A 44 15.73 5.20 2.23
CA GLY A 44 15.44 4.00 1.44
C GLY A 44 16.14 2.72 1.91
N ASP A 45 17.45 2.75 2.14
CA ASP A 45 18.22 1.55 2.52
C ASP A 45 17.82 1.06 3.93
N LYS A 46 17.49 1.99 4.83
CA LYS A 46 16.94 1.66 6.15
C LYS A 46 15.54 1.06 6.05
N ALA A 47 14.68 1.61 5.20
CA ALA A 47 13.33 1.08 5.01
C ALA A 47 13.35 -0.35 4.44
N VAL A 48 14.20 -0.60 3.43
CA VAL A 48 14.35 -1.93 2.82
C VAL A 48 14.87 -2.94 3.84
N SER A 49 15.85 -2.56 4.67
CA SER A 49 16.39 -3.46 5.71
C SER A 49 15.44 -3.67 6.89
N ALA A 50 14.54 -2.73 7.17
CA ALA A 50 13.53 -2.85 8.22
C ALA A 50 12.29 -3.66 7.78
N TYR A 51 12.03 -3.75 6.48
CA TYR A 51 10.84 -4.43 5.94
C TYR A 51 10.80 -5.90 6.34
N LYS A 52 9.60 -6.34 6.71
CA LYS A 52 9.24 -7.73 6.99
C LYS A 52 7.95 -8.01 6.25
N LYS A 53 7.80 -9.19 5.65
CA LYS A 53 6.54 -9.58 5.01
C LYS A 53 5.39 -9.64 6.04
N PRO A 54 4.13 -9.50 5.60
CA PRO A 54 2.98 -9.46 6.50
C PRO A 54 2.96 -10.59 7.54
N ALA A 55 3.20 -11.83 7.12
CA ALA A 55 3.14 -12.97 8.01
C ALA A 55 4.31 -13.05 9.00
N ASP A 56 5.44 -12.43 8.69
CA ASP A 56 6.57 -12.30 9.62
C ASP A 56 6.39 -11.15 10.60
N ALA A 57 5.59 -10.14 10.23
CA ALA A 57 5.30 -8.97 11.04
C ALA A 57 4.15 -9.19 12.03
N VAL A 58 3.05 -9.80 11.57
CA VAL A 58 1.84 -10.01 12.37
C VAL A 58 1.33 -11.43 12.18
N LYS A 59 1.23 -12.19 13.26
CA LYS A 59 0.65 -13.53 13.23
C LYS A 59 -0.86 -13.47 13.43
N LEU A 60 -1.58 -14.14 12.56
CA LEU A 60 -3.05 -14.17 12.54
C LEU A 60 -3.61 -15.57 12.77
N ASP A 61 -4.85 -15.63 13.24
CA ASP A 61 -5.64 -16.86 13.29
C ASP A 61 -6.41 -17.02 11.98
N LEU A 62 -5.82 -17.75 11.04
CA LEU A 62 -6.35 -17.93 9.68
C LEU A 62 -7.61 -18.81 9.60
N THR A 63 -8.05 -19.39 10.73
CA THR A 63 -9.28 -20.19 10.79
C THR A 63 -10.55 -19.34 10.79
N LYS A 64 -10.42 -18.02 10.97
CA LYS A 64 -11.52 -17.06 10.98
C LYS A 64 -11.85 -16.56 9.58
N ASP A 65 -13.13 -16.28 9.35
CA ASP A 65 -13.61 -15.67 8.10
C ASP A 65 -12.99 -14.28 7.83
N ASP A 66 -12.73 -13.53 8.91
CA ASP A 66 -11.95 -12.30 8.94
C ASP A 66 -10.92 -12.39 10.10
N PRO A 67 -9.64 -12.60 9.80
CA PRO A 67 -8.59 -12.73 10.80
C PRO A 67 -7.99 -11.37 11.22
N SER A 68 -8.55 -10.24 10.75
CA SER A 68 -8.10 -8.90 11.14
C SER A 68 -8.01 -8.71 12.66
N ASN A 69 -7.02 -7.93 13.10
CA ASN A 69 -6.82 -7.57 14.50
C ASN A 69 -6.36 -6.11 14.63
N ASP A 70 -5.88 -5.71 15.81
CA ASP A 70 -5.45 -4.31 16.03
C ASP A 70 -4.19 -3.94 15.23
N ASP A 71 -3.38 -4.92 14.85
CA ASP A 71 -2.11 -4.73 14.16
C ASP A 71 -2.19 -4.96 12.65
N MET A 72 -3.25 -5.61 12.15
CA MET A 72 -3.44 -5.88 10.73
C MET A 72 -4.90 -5.79 10.28
N ARG A 73 -5.11 -5.12 9.14
CA ARG A 73 -6.41 -4.97 8.48
C ARG A 73 -6.31 -5.32 7.00
N PHE A 74 -7.41 -5.81 6.44
CA PHE A 74 -7.52 -6.21 5.04
C PHE A 74 -8.59 -5.40 4.29
N VAL A 75 -8.38 -5.24 2.99
CA VAL A 75 -9.38 -4.76 2.03
C VAL A 75 -9.59 -5.86 0.99
N TYR A 76 -10.83 -6.00 0.53
CA TYR A 76 -11.25 -7.09 -0.34
C TYR A 76 -11.85 -6.55 -1.65
N ASP A 77 -11.79 -7.34 -2.72
CA ASP A 77 -12.61 -7.11 -3.92
C ASP A 77 -14.00 -7.75 -3.80
N ASP A 78 -14.80 -7.61 -4.85
CA ASP A 78 -16.17 -8.15 -4.93
C ASP A 78 -16.23 -9.68 -4.86
N ASP A 79 -15.15 -10.36 -5.24
CA ASP A 79 -15.02 -11.83 -5.13
C ASP A 79 -14.52 -12.26 -3.74
N GLY A 80 -14.22 -11.30 -2.85
CA GLY A 80 -13.72 -11.56 -1.49
C GLY A 80 -12.21 -11.82 -1.41
N ARG A 81 -11.45 -11.60 -2.49
CA ARG A 81 -9.99 -11.72 -2.48
C ARG A 81 -9.37 -10.52 -1.77
N VAL A 82 -8.30 -10.75 -1.01
CA VAL A 82 -7.53 -9.66 -0.39
C VAL A 82 -6.88 -8.81 -1.48
N THR A 83 -7.24 -7.54 -1.59
CA THR A 83 -6.58 -6.61 -2.53
C THR A 83 -5.55 -5.73 -1.86
N GLN A 84 -5.65 -5.56 -0.53
CA GLN A 84 -4.69 -4.78 0.25
C GLN A 84 -4.60 -5.31 1.68
N CYS A 85 -3.42 -5.17 2.30
CA CYS A 85 -3.29 -5.28 3.75
C CYS A 85 -2.45 -4.14 4.33
N TYR A 86 -2.74 -3.79 5.58
CA TYR A 86 -2.13 -2.69 6.31
C TYR A 86 -1.66 -3.19 7.66
N TYR A 87 -0.43 -2.87 8.04
CA TYR A 87 0.13 -3.21 9.36
C TYR A 87 1.27 -2.26 9.74
N LYS A 88 1.90 -2.47 10.90
CA LYS A 88 3.01 -1.64 11.37
C LYS A 88 4.30 -2.41 11.52
N ILE A 89 5.41 -1.76 11.18
CA ILE A 89 6.76 -2.18 11.56
C ILE A 89 7.40 -1.01 12.28
N SER A 90 7.86 -1.21 13.52
CA SER A 90 8.55 -0.18 14.32
C SER A 90 7.78 1.15 14.43
N GLY A 91 6.44 1.11 14.39
CA GLY A 91 5.56 2.28 14.47
C GLY A 91 5.23 2.94 13.13
N GLU A 92 5.90 2.55 12.04
CA GLU A 92 5.64 3.01 10.69
C GLU A 92 4.61 2.12 9.99
N GLN A 93 3.75 2.74 9.17
CA GLN A 93 2.73 2.02 8.41
C GLN A 93 3.36 1.31 7.22
N VAL A 94 3.02 0.04 7.07
CA VAL A 94 3.22 -0.72 5.85
C VAL A 94 1.89 -0.86 5.13
N TYR A 95 1.94 -0.60 3.83
CA TYR A 95 0.85 -0.85 2.90
C TYR A 95 1.29 -1.91 1.89
N VAL A 96 0.50 -2.96 1.73
CA VAL A 96 0.72 -3.98 0.70
C VAL A 96 -0.48 -4.02 -0.22
N SER A 97 -0.24 -3.95 -1.52
CA SER A 97 -1.25 -4.08 -2.56
C SER A 97 -1.07 -5.37 -3.33
N TYR A 98 -2.19 -5.98 -3.72
CA TYR A 98 -2.25 -7.22 -4.48
C TYR A 98 -3.02 -6.96 -5.77
N THR A 99 -2.39 -7.22 -6.91
CA THR A 99 -3.03 -7.17 -8.23
C THR A 99 -3.03 -8.57 -8.83
N TYR A 100 -4.22 -9.15 -8.96
CA TYR A 100 -4.39 -10.49 -9.50
C TYR A 100 -4.29 -10.51 -11.02
N LYS A 101 -3.56 -11.50 -11.53
CA LYS A 101 -3.46 -11.87 -12.94
C LYS A 101 -3.73 -13.37 -13.03
N ASP A 102 -3.99 -13.88 -14.23
CA ASP A 102 -4.31 -15.31 -14.40
C ASP A 102 -3.19 -16.20 -13.81
N GLY A 103 -3.52 -16.88 -12.70
CA GLY A 103 -2.61 -17.79 -11.97
C GLY A 103 -1.56 -17.13 -11.08
N SER A 104 -1.57 -15.81 -10.89
CA SER A 104 -0.56 -15.12 -10.06
C SER A 104 -1.08 -13.83 -9.41
N ALA A 105 -0.37 -13.33 -8.42
CA ALA A 105 -0.54 -11.98 -7.89
C ALA A 105 0.76 -11.19 -8.00
N GLN A 106 0.65 -9.97 -8.54
CA GLN A 106 1.68 -8.96 -8.41
C GLN A 106 1.48 -8.22 -7.08
N ILE A 107 2.54 -8.13 -6.30
CA ILE A 107 2.55 -7.51 -4.98
C ILE A 107 3.47 -6.30 -5.00
N TYR A 108 2.98 -5.21 -4.43
CA TYR A 108 3.80 -4.04 -4.09
C TYR A 108 3.65 -3.73 -2.61
N ALA A 109 4.76 -3.65 -1.89
CA ALA A 109 4.78 -3.25 -0.48
C ALA A 109 5.50 -1.91 -0.31
N PHE A 110 4.92 -1.03 0.50
CA PHE A 110 5.44 0.29 0.81
C PHE A 110 5.57 0.45 2.33
N LEU A 111 6.76 0.85 2.80
CA LEU A 111 6.97 1.31 4.17
C LEU A 111 7.05 2.84 4.12
N GLY A 112 6.02 3.52 4.62
CA GLY A 112 5.82 4.94 4.33
C GLY A 112 5.63 5.19 2.83
N GLU A 113 6.49 6.02 2.22
CA GLU A 113 6.47 6.32 0.78
C GLU A 113 7.48 5.50 -0.04
N ILE A 114 8.22 4.59 0.61
CA ILE A 114 9.32 3.85 -0.01
C ILE A 114 8.80 2.47 -0.45
N LEU A 115 8.95 2.15 -1.73
CA LEU A 115 8.71 0.81 -2.26
C LEU A 115 9.78 -0.16 -1.72
N VAL A 116 9.36 -1.15 -0.94
CA VAL A 116 10.24 -2.12 -0.28
C VAL A 116 10.08 -3.55 -0.81
N ALA A 117 9.00 -3.83 -1.55
CA ALA A 117 8.85 -5.08 -2.29
C ALA A 117 8.10 -4.87 -3.62
N ASP A 118 8.57 -5.57 -4.65
CA ASP A 118 7.94 -5.74 -5.96
C ASP A 118 8.11 -7.22 -6.32
N GLU A 119 7.08 -8.02 -6.06
CA GLU A 119 7.12 -9.48 -6.15
C GLU A 119 5.96 -10.01 -6.99
N THR A 120 6.18 -11.10 -7.73
CA THR A 120 5.12 -11.88 -8.36
C THR A 120 5.08 -13.26 -7.73
N ILE A 121 3.90 -13.68 -7.29
CA ILE A 121 3.67 -14.98 -6.63
C ILE A 121 2.69 -15.79 -7.47
N ASP A 122 3.06 -17.03 -7.79
CA ASP A 122 2.16 -18.00 -8.41
C ASP A 122 1.12 -18.45 -7.39
N LEU A 123 -0.15 -18.43 -7.79
CA LEU A 123 -1.27 -18.76 -6.92
C LEU A 123 -1.95 -20.06 -7.35
N PRO A 124 -2.43 -20.86 -6.39
CA PRO A 124 -3.40 -21.92 -6.68
C PRO A 124 -4.65 -21.36 -7.38
N ALA A 125 -5.49 -22.25 -7.91
CA ALA A 125 -6.80 -21.83 -8.43
C ALA A 125 -7.65 -21.19 -7.32
N PHE A 126 -8.26 -20.05 -7.64
CA PHE A 126 -9.18 -19.34 -6.75
C PHE A 126 -10.44 -20.18 -6.47
N ASP A 127 -10.83 -20.21 -5.20
CA ASP A 127 -12.10 -20.78 -4.73
C ASP A 127 -12.62 -19.90 -3.57
N ALA A 128 -13.73 -19.20 -3.81
CA ALA A 128 -14.32 -18.27 -2.84
C ALA A 128 -14.79 -18.96 -1.54
N GLU A 129 -14.97 -20.29 -1.56
CA GLU A 129 -15.33 -21.09 -0.39
C GLU A 129 -14.10 -21.45 0.48
N LYS A 130 -12.90 -21.05 0.06
CA LYS A 130 -11.68 -21.21 0.86
C LYS A 130 -11.43 -19.98 1.70
N GLY A 131 -10.99 -20.23 2.93
CA GLY A 131 -10.65 -19.20 3.90
C GLY A 131 -9.31 -18.53 3.60
N PHE A 132 -8.70 -18.03 4.67
CA PHE A 132 -7.40 -17.39 4.60
C PHE A 132 -6.25 -18.41 4.53
N SER A 133 -5.19 -18.02 3.84
CA SER A 133 -3.95 -18.77 3.72
C SER A 133 -2.75 -17.83 3.75
N GLU A 134 -1.60 -18.40 4.11
CA GLU A 134 -0.29 -17.77 3.93
C GLU A 134 0.40 -18.41 2.72
N ILE A 135 0.83 -17.58 1.77
CA ILE A 135 1.65 -18.01 0.62
C ILE A 135 2.85 -17.06 0.55
N ASP A 136 4.07 -17.62 0.63
CA ASP A 136 5.35 -16.91 0.58
C ASP A 136 5.43 -15.67 1.48
N GLY A 137 4.84 -15.75 2.68
CA GLY A 137 4.83 -14.70 3.70
C GLY A 137 3.74 -13.64 3.54
N TYR A 138 2.85 -13.79 2.56
CA TYR A 138 1.72 -12.90 2.32
C TYR A 138 0.39 -13.60 2.60
N TYR A 139 -0.62 -12.82 3.00
CA TYR A 139 -1.94 -13.34 3.35
C TYR A 139 -2.92 -13.20 2.18
N PHE A 140 -3.55 -14.30 1.82
CA PHE A 140 -4.55 -14.38 0.77
C PHE A 140 -5.85 -14.96 1.31
N LYS A 141 -6.96 -14.70 0.60
CA LYS A 141 -8.25 -15.37 0.83
C LYS A 141 -8.71 -16.03 -0.46
N GLY A 142 -9.15 -17.27 -0.36
CA GLY A 142 -9.59 -18.05 -1.51
C GLY A 142 -8.48 -18.76 -2.30
N PHE A 143 -7.23 -18.68 -1.85
CA PHE A 143 -6.06 -19.25 -2.53
C PHE A 143 -5.26 -20.14 -1.58
N GLY A 144 -5.60 -21.42 -1.43
CA GLY A 144 -4.87 -22.29 -0.50
C GLY A 144 -5.46 -23.69 -0.39
N GLU A 145 -4.99 -24.47 0.59
CA GLU A 145 -5.62 -25.72 1.00
C GLU A 145 -6.68 -25.45 2.09
N LYS A 146 -7.70 -26.29 2.18
CA LYS A 146 -8.73 -26.20 3.23
C LYS A 146 -8.26 -26.89 4.51
#